data_AF-A0A7C4C646-F1
#
_entry.id   AF-A0A7C4C646-F1
#
_cell.length_a   1.000
_cell.length_b   1.000
_cell.length_c   1.000
_cell.angle_alpha   90.00
_cell.angle_beta   90.00
_cell.angle_gamma   90.00
#
_symmetry.space_group_name_H-M   'P 1'
#
loop_
_entity.id
_entity.type
_entity.pdbx_description
1 polymer ?
#
loop_
_entity_poly.entity_id
_entity_poly.type
_entity_poly.pdbx_seq_one_letter_code
_entity_poly.pdbx_strand_id
1 'polypeptide(L)'
;MRIEDLQNLMKNLYYNRDKARGVDKTFMWYIEELGELVKAIRSNNKVSIEEELADSMAWLLSIANLFDIKLGEVITAKYNGVCPKCKNIPCKCIV
;
A
#
# COMPACT_ATOMS: atom_id res chain seq x y z
N MET A 1 -11.87 -9.24 3.26
CA MET A 1 -10.70 -9.15 4.15
C MET A 1 -10.54 -7.71 4.58
N ARG A 2 -10.32 -7.41 5.87
CA ARG A 2 -10.02 -6.03 6.29
C ARG A 2 -8.53 -5.74 6.09
N ILE A 3 -8.14 -4.46 6.15
CA ILE A 3 -6.74 -4.05 5.97
C ILE A 3 -5.87 -4.70 7.06
N GLU A 4 -6.37 -4.83 8.29
CA GLU A 4 -5.63 -5.46 9.39
C GLU A 4 -5.39 -6.94 9.14
N ASP A 5 -6.38 -7.64 8.58
CA ASP A 5 -6.27 -9.06 8.27
C ASP A 5 -5.23 -9.28 7.16
N LEU A 6 -5.23 -8.42 6.14
CA LEU A 6 -4.23 -8.45 5.06
C LEU A 6 -2.83 -8.07 5.56
N GLN A 7 -2.73 -7.06 6.42
CA GLN A 7 -1.46 -6.64 7.02
C GLN A 7 -0.82 -7.78 7.83
N ASN A 8 -1.64 -8.49 8.61
CA ASN A 8 -1.20 -9.65 9.38
C ASN A 8 -0.78 -10.81 8.48
N LEU A 9 -1.47 -11.03 7.36
CA LEU A 9 -1.06 -12.01 6.36
C LEU A 9 0.35 -11.69 5.82
N MET A 10 0.59 -10.44 5.40
CA MET A 10 1.92 -10.02 4.93
C MET A 10 2.99 -10.17 6.02
N LYS A 11 2.65 -9.86 7.28
CA LYS A 11 3.54 -10.05 8.42
C LYS A 11 3.91 -11.53 8.58
N ASN A 12 2.94 -12.43 8.51
CA ASN A 12 3.16 -13.86 8.66
C ASN A 12 3.99 -14.45 7.51
N LEU A 13 3.78 -13.98 6.28
CA LEU A 13 4.48 -14.47 5.10
C LEU A 13 5.92 -13.94 4.99
N TYR A 14 6.11 -12.65 5.22
CA TYR A 14 7.32 -11.94 4.75
C TYR A 14 8.12 -11.23 5.84
N TYR A 15 7.56 -10.98 7.03
CA TYR A 15 8.21 -10.11 8.02
C TYR A 15 9.64 -10.51 8.39
N ASN A 16 9.92 -11.80 8.58
CA ASN A 16 11.28 -12.25 8.91
C ASN A 16 12.27 -11.95 7.78
N ARG A 17 11.85 -12.14 6.52
CA ARG A 17 12.66 -11.84 5.34
C ARG A 17 12.83 -10.34 5.18
N ASP A 18 11.76 -9.57 5.34
CA ASP A 18 11.77 -8.11 5.20
C ASP A 18 12.65 -7.47 6.29
N LYS A 19 12.55 -7.95 7.52
CA LYS A 19 13.37 -7.50 8.65
C LYS A 19 14.85 -7.79 8.43
N ALA A 20 15.18 -8.99 7.92
CA ALA A 20 16.56 -9.36 7.58
C ALA A 20 17.10 -8.53 6.40
N ARG A 21 16.25 -8.23 5.41
CA ARG A 21 16.60 -7.38 4.26
C ARG A 21 16.84 -5.92 4.67
N GLY A 22 16.11 -5.44 5.69
CA GLY A 22 16.14 -4.06 6.17
C GLY A 22 15.16 -3.15 5.43
N VAL A 23 14.89 -2.00 6.03
CA VAL A 23 13.90 -1.02 5.55
C VAL A 23 14.28 -0.48 4.18
N ASP A 24 15.50 0.02 4.00
CA ASP A 24 15.91 0.69 2.75
C ASP A 24 15.76 -0.23 1.54
N LYS A 25 16.25 -1.47 1.65
CA LYS A 25 16.14 -2.46 0.58
C LYS A 25 14.70 -2.92 0.34
N THR A 26 13.90 -3.03 1.40
CA THR A 26 12.46 -3.37 1.27
C THR A 26 11.69 -2.24 0.59
N PHE A 27 12.04 -0.98 0.89
CA PHE A 27 11.51 0.18 0.19
C PHE A 27 11.93 0.20 -1.28
N MET A 28 13.16 -0.18 -1.61
CA MET A 28 13.59 -0.31 -3.01
C MET A 28 12.76 -1.34 -3.80
N TRP A 29 12.43 -2.50 -3.21
CA TRP A 29 11.51 -3.46 -3.82
C TRP A 29 10.13 -2.86 -4.06
N TYR A 30 9.61 -2.10 -3.09
CA TYR A 30 8.33 -1.42 -3.29
C TYR A 30 8.36 -0.42 -4.46
N ILE A 31 9.45 0.33 -4.62
CA ILE A 31 9.62 1.26 -5.75
C ILE A 31 9.67 0.51 -7.09
N GLU A 32 10.25 -0.69 -7.13
CA GLU A 32 10.26 -1.55 -8.31
C GLU A 32 8.84 -1.94 -8.74
N GLU A 33 8.01 -2.43 -7.82
CA GLU A 33 6.61 -2.78 -8.12
C GLU A 33 5.78 -1.57 -8.56
N LEU A 34 6.04 -0.39 -7.98
CA LEU A 34 5.41 0.84 -8.47
C LEU A 34 5.82 1.15 -9.92
N GLY A 35 7.05 0.79 -10.32
CA GLY A 35 7.51 0.88 -11.70
C GLY A 35 6.78 -0.08 -12.64
N GLU A 36 6.53 -1.32 -12.21
CA GLU A 36 5.73 -2.29 -12.96
C GLU A 36 4.26 -1.84 -13.06
N LEU A 37 3.67 -1.32 -11.98
CA LEU A 37 2.34 -0.70 -12.01
C LEU A 37 2.27 0.44 -13.04
N VAL A 38 3.29 1.29 -13.12
CA VAL A 38 3.36 2.36 -14.14
C VAL A 38 3.38 1.76 -15.55
N LYS A 39 4.16 0.70 -15.80
CA LYS A 39 4.18 0.02 -17.11
C LYS A 39 2.82 -0.60 -17.44
N ALA A 40 2.17 -1.26 -16.48
CA ALA A 40 0.85 -1.87 -16.64
C ALA A 40 -0.21 -0.82 -17.01
N ILE A 41 -0.23 0.31 -16.31
CA ILE A 41 -1.13 1.44 -16.61
C ILE A 41 -0.86 2.00 -18.01
N ARG A 42 0.41 2.23 -18.37
CA ARG A 42 0.78 2.78 -19.68
C ARG A 42 0.42 1.86 -20.85
N SER A 43 0.42 0.55 -20.62
CA SER A 43 0.03 -0.44 -21.62
C SER A 43 -1.48 -0.69 -21.66
N ASN A 44 -2.26 -0.09 -20.75
CA ASN A 44 -3.70 -0.32 -20.58
C ASN A 44 -4.04 -1.82 -20.42
N ASN A 45 -3.11 -2.61 -19.88
CA ASN A 45 -3.31 -4.02 -19.65
C ASN A 45 -3.99 -4.23 -18.29
N LYS A 46 -5.30 -4.42 -18.31
CA LYS A 46 -6.11 -4.58 -17.10
C LYS A 46 -5.63 -5.72 -16.19
N VAL A 47 -5.20 -6.84 -16.76
CA VAL A 47 -4.74 -8.00 -15.96
C VAL A 47 -3.48 -7.64 -15.19
N SER A 48 -2.49 -7.05 -15.87
CA SER A 48 -1.28 -6.57 -15.19
C SER A 48 -1.60 -5.46 -14.19
N ILE A 49 -2.53 -4.54 -14.49
CA ILE A 49 -2.91 -3.49 -13.52
C ILE A 49 -3.47 -4.12 -12.23
N GLU A 50 -4.31 -5.16 -12.34
CA GLU A 50 -4.86 -5.85 -11.18
C GLU A 50 -3.76 -6.53 -10.33
N GLU A 51 -2.80 -7.18 -10.98
CA GLU A 51 -1.64 -7.82 -10.34
C GLU A 51 -0.76 -6.80 -9.62
N GLU A 52 -0.31 -5.77 -10.32
CA GLU A 52 0.62 -4.77 -9.79
C GLU A 52 -0.01 -3.89 -8.69
N LEU A 53 -1.34 -3.70 -8.72
CA LEU A 53 -2.06 -3.05 -7.61
C LEU A 53 -2.04 -3.90 -6.34
N ALA A 54 -2.17 -5.23 -6.49
CA ALA A 54 -2.11 -6.15 -5.36
C ALA A 54 -0.70 -6.20 -4.78
N ASP A 55 0.33 -6.26 -5.62
CA ASP A 55 1.73 -6.29 -5.20
C ASP A 55 2.16 -4.97 -4.54
N SER A 56 1.78 -3.84 -5.11
CA SER A 56 1.98 -2.52 -4.48
C SER A 56 1.34 -2.47 -3.08
N MET A 57 0.12 -3.02 -2.90
CA MET A 57 -0.53 -3.06 -1.59
C MET A 57 0.21 -4.00 -0.62
N ALA A 58 0.66 -5.16 -1.08
CA ALA A 58 1.42 -6.13 -0.28
C ALA A 58 2.71 -5.50 0.27
N TRP A 59 3.49 -4.84 -0.59
CA TRP A 59 4.74 -4.19 -0.17
C TRP A 59 4.53 -2.99 0.75
N LEU A 60 3.47 -2.18 0.51
CA LEU A 60 3.12 -1.10 1.43
C LEU A 60 2.81 -1.63 2.85
N LEU A 61 2.11 -2.76 2.94
CA LEU A 61 1.81 -3.41 4.21
C LEU A 61 3.05 -4.04 4.85
N SER A 62 3.96 -4.61 4.06
CA SER A 62 5.27 -5.06 4.55
C SER A 62 6.08 -3.91 5.15
N ILE A 63 6.10 -2.73 4.50
CA ILE A 63 6.74 -1.53 5.04
C ILE A 63 6.06 -1.11 6.36
N ALA A 64 4.73 -1.06 6.39
CA ALA A 64 3.99 -0.74 7.63
C ALA A 64 4.35 -1.70 8.78
N ASN A 65 4.51 -3.00 8.48
CA ASN A 65 4.95 -3.99 9.46
C ASN A 65 6.37 -3.74 9.98
N LEU A 66 7.31 -3.31 9.14
CA LEU A 66 8.68 -2.99 9.57
C LEU A 66 8.75 -1.79 10.52
N PHE A 67 7.82 -0.83 10.37
CA PHE A 67 7.69 0.33 11.24
C PHE A 67 6.73 0.13 12.41
N ASP A 68 6.15 -1.07 12.56
CA ASP A 68 5.11 -1.38 13.56
C ASP A 68 3.89 -0.43 13.49
N ILE A 69 3.53 0.00 12.28
CA ILE A 69 2.40 0.89 12.03
C ILE A 69 1.16 0.06 11.69
N LYS A 70 0.07 0.26 12.42
CA LYS A 70 -1.24 -0.31 12.07
C LYS A 70 -1.91 0.52 10.99
N LEU A 71 -1.77 0.12 9.73
CA LEU A 71 -2.13 0.97 8.59
C LEU A 71 -3.64 1.27 8.52
N GLY A 72 -4.49 0.29 8.87
CA GLY A 72 -5.95 0.48 8.89
C GLY A 72 -6.41 1.58 9.85
N GLU A 73 -5.82 1.65 11.05
CA GLU A 73 -6.11 2.69 12.04
C GLU A 73 -5.67 4.08 11.52
N VAL A 74 -4.48 4.17 10.91
CA VAL A 74 -3.94 5.41 10.32
C VAL A 74 -4.80 5.92 9.17
N ILE A 75 -5.24 5.01 8.28
CA ILE A 75 -6.13 5.36 7.16
C ILE A 75 -7.47 5.88 7.70
N THR A 76 -8.06 5.19 8.67
CA THR A 76 -9.35 5.56 9.26
C THR A 76 -9.27 6.93 9.93
N ALA A 77 -8.20 7.19 10.69
CA ALA A 77 -7.98 8.49 11.32
C ALA A 77 -7.85 9.63 10.29
N LYS A 78 -7.22 9.36 9.14
CA LYS A 78 -7.02 10.35 8.07
C LYS A 78 -8.26 10.55 7.20
N TYR A 79 -8.98 9.49 6.87
CA TYR A 79 -10.09 9.47 5.93
C TYR A 79 -11.39 8.99 6.62
N ASN A 80 -11.81 9.70 7.66
CA ASN A 80 -13.02 9.40 8.42
C ASN A 80 -14.31 9.81 7.66
N GLY A 81 -14.61 9.14 6.55
CA GLY A 81 -15.86 9.30 5.79
C GLY A 81 -15.95 10.54 4.89
N VAL A 82 -14.98 11.45 4.95
CA VAL A 82 -14.92 12.66 4.10
C VAL A 82 -13.48 12.98 3.70
N CYS A 83 -13.29 13.81 2.67
CA CYS A 83 -11.97 14.35 2.36
C CYS A 83 -11.37 15.04 3.59
N PRO A 84 -10.13 14.72 4.03
CA PRO A 84 -9.53 15.32 5.21
C PRO A 84 -9.39 16.84 5.11
N LYS A 85 -9.25 17.36 3.89
CA LYS A 85 -9.04 18.79 3.61
C LYS A 85 -10.37 19.54 3.52
N CYS A 86 -11.22 19.19 2.55
CA CYS A 86 -12.44 19.95 2.26
C CYS A 86 -13.70 19.40 2.95
N LYS A 87 -13.61 18.29 3.68
CA LYS A 87 -14.74 17.66 4.42
C LYS A 87 -15.98 17.31 3.57
N ASN A 88 -15.82 17.22 2.24
CA ASN A 88 -16.89 16.83 1.32
C ASN A 88 -16.66 15.42 0.77
N ILE A 89 -17.76 14.75 0.38
CA ILE A 89 -17.80 13.55 -0.44
C ILE A 89 -18.85 13.76 -1.56
N PRO A 90 -18.48 13.83 -2.85
CA PRO A 90 -17.12 13.75 -3.40
C PRO A 90 -16.22 14.93 -3.00
N CYS A 91 -14.90 14.74 -3.10
CA CYS A 91 -13.91 15.79 -2.82
C CYS A 91 -14.09 17.01 -3.74
N LYS A 92 -13.88 18.22 -3.22
CA LYS A 92 -13.95 19.51 -3.95
C LYS A 92 -12.64 20.30 -3.92
N CYS A 93 -11.52 19.65 -3.57
CA CYS A 93 -10.23 20.32 -3.61
C CYS A 93 -9.86 20.68 -5.06
N ILE A 94 -9.26 21.85 -5.26
CA ILE A 94 -8.80 22.35 -6.58
C ILE A 94 -7.33 21.91 -6.84
N VAL A 95 -6.85 20.96 -6.04
CA VAL A 95 -5.46 20.48 -6.05
C VAL A 95 -5.32 19.38 -7.09
#